data_AF-A0A2H0S3U4-F1
#
_entry.id   AF-A0A2H0S3U4-F1
#
_cell.length_a   1.000
_cell.length_b   1.000
_cell.length_c   1.000
_cell.angle_alpha   90.00
_cell.angle_beta   90.00
_cell.angle_gamma   90.00
#
_symmetry.space_group_name_H-M   'P 1'
#
loop_
_entity.id
_entity.type
_entity.pdbx_description
1 polymer ?
#
loop_
_entity_poly.entity_id
_entity_poly.type
_entity_poly.pdbx_seq_one_letter_code
_entity_poly.pdbx_strand_id
1 'polypeptide(L)'
;MALPKESQGTKIAVLALALVSVYLVVQALAAPEERTRTPQYPHAGELCMGESIMVDYPYGGGLLGPHECKVQCGTDQRYYILYTNGQATQCEPLPGCSDWGEDNSILCEPPMSQ
;
A
#
# COMPACT_ATOMS: atom_id res chain seq x y z
N MET A 1 -10.00 56.49 -7.37
CA MET A 1 -9.44 55.96 -6.11
C MET A 1 -8.91 54.56 -6.39
N ALA A 2 -7.59 54.40 -6.44
CA ALA A 2 -6.96 53.09 -6.60
C ALA A 2 -6.91 52.39 -5.23
N LEU A 3 -7.37 51.13 -5.15
CA LEU A 3 -7.26 50.33 -3.94
C LEU A 3 -5.79 50.10 -3.58
N PRO A 4 -5.42 50.13 -2.29
CA PRO A 4 -4.04 49.90 -1.86
C PRO A 4 -3.59 48.48 -2.24
N LYS A 5 -2.41 48.39 -2.88
CA LYS A 5 -1.78 47.13 -3.33
C LYS A 5 -1.68 46.07 -2.23
N GLU A 6 -1.54 46.48 -0.97
CA GLU A 6 -1.49 45.59 0.20
C GLU A 6 -2.81 44.84 0.43
N SER A 7 -3.96 45.50 0.24
CA SER A 7 -5.28 44.86 0.40
C SER A 7 -5.57 43.84 -0.71
N GLN A 8 -4.97 44.02 -1.88
CA GLN A 8 -5.17 43.14 -3.03
C GLN A 8 -4.42 41.81 -2.86
N GLY A 9 -3.20 41.84 -2.30
CA GLY A 9 -2.43 40.63 -2.00
C GLY A 9 -3.11 39.74 -0.96
N THR A 10 -3.65 40.32 0.12
CA THR A 10 -4.37 39.56 1.16
C THR A 10 -5.62 38.88 0.62
N LYS A 11 -6.40 39.59 -0.22
CA LYS A 11 -7.62 39.01 -0.83
C LYS A 11 -7.30 37.84 -1.75
N ILE A 12 -6.24 37.95 -2.55
CA ILE A 12 -5.79 36.86 -3.44
C ILE A 12 -5.32 35.66 -2.61
N ALA A 13 -4.53 35.89 -1.56
CA ALA A 13 -4.04 34.83 -0.68
C ALA A 13 -5.18 34.10 0.03
N VAL A 14 -6.16 34.84 0.57
CA VAL A 14 -7.35 34.26 1.21
C VAL A 14 -8.17 33.43 0.22
N LEU A 15 -8.35 33.92 -1.01
CA LEU A 15 -9.09 33.20 -2.04
C LEU A 15 -8.38 31.90 -2.45
N ALA A 16 -7.05 31.96 -2.62
CA ALA A 16 -6.24 30.78 -2.94
C ALA A 16 -6.28 29.75 -1.82
N LEU A 17 -6.17 30.19 -0.56
CA LEU A 17 -6.26 29.31 0.59
C LEU A 17 -7.63 28.64 0.67
N ALA A 18 -8.72 29.42 0.48
CA ALA A 18 -10.07 28.89 0.48
C ALA A 18 -10.29 27.84 -0.63
N LEU A 19 -9.75 28.07 -1.83
CA LEU A 19 -9.83 27.11 -2.93
C LEU A 19 -9.06 25.82 -2.62
N VAL A 20 -7.85 25.92 -2.06
CA VAL A 20 -7.09 24.75 -1.62
C VAL A 20 -7.83 23.99 -0.52
N SER A 21 -8.39 24.69 0.47
CA SER A 21 -9.18 24.06 1.54
C SER A 21 -10.39 23.33 0.99
N VAL A 22 -11.15 23.94 0.08
CA VAL A 22 -12.31 23.30 -0.56
C VAL A 22 -11.88 22.07 -1.36
N TYR A 23 -10.79 22.17 -2.13
CA TYR A 23 -10.25 21.03 -2.89
C TYR A 23 -9.86 19.85 -1.97
N LEU A 24 -9.21 20.12 -0.85
CA LEU A 24 -8.85 19.09 0.12
C LEU A 24 -10.08 18.44 0.76
N VAL A 25 -11.12 19.22 1.07
CA VAL A 25 -12.39 18.69 1.61
C VAL A 25 -13.09 17.80 0.58
N VAL A 26 -13.15 18.22 -0.69
CA VAL A 26 -13.72 17.41 -1.77
C VAL A 26 -12.96 16.10 -1.93
N GLN A 27 -11.62 16.13 -1.93
CA GLN A 27 -10.78 14.94 -1.98
C GLN A 27 -11.01 14.00 -0.80
N ALA A 28 -11.19 14.55 0.42
CA ALA A 28 -11.46 13.76 1.61
C ALA A 28 -12.84 13.09 1.57
N LEU A 29 -13.87 13.79 1.08
CA LEU A 29 -15.24 13.26 0.96
C LEU A 29 -15.42 12.31 -0.23
N ALA A 30 -14.67 12.52 -1.31
CA ALA A 30 -14.68 11.65 -2.48
C ALA A 30 -13.73 10.46 -2.37
N ALA A 31 -12.98 10.35 -1.26
CA ALA A 31 -12.12 9.20 -1.02
C ALA A 31 -12.99 7.93 -0.93
N PRO A 32 -12.73 6.90 -1.76
CA PRO A 32 -13.55 5.70 -1.77
C PRO A 32 -13.49 4.98 -0.41
N GLU A 33 -14.66 4.52 0.04
CA GLU A 33 -14.88 3.88 1.35
C GLU A 33 -14.01 2.62 1.55
N GLU A 34 -13.52 1.99 0.47
CA GLU A 34 -12.62 0.83 0.51
C GLU A 34 -11.33 1.06 1.32
N ARG A 35 -10.90 2.31 1.52
CA ARG A 35 -9.72 2.63 2.35
C ARG A 35 -9.91 2.38 3.86
N THR A 36 -11.11 2.02 4.30
CA THR A 36 -11.42 1.77 5.72
C THR A 36 -11.53 0.30 6.10
N ARG A 37 -11.26 -0.64 5.18
CA ARG A 37 -11.11 -2.04 5.57
C ARG A 37 -9.83 -2.18 6.38
N THR A 38 -9.95 -2.59 7.65
CA THR A 38 -8.80 -2.94 8.48
C THR A 38 -7.90 -3.90 7.68
N PRO A 39 -6.62 -3.58 7.47
CA PRO A 39 -5.73 -4.42 6.68
C PRO A 39 -5.67 -5.80 7.32
N GLN A 40 -6.07 -6.83 6.58
CA GLN A 40 -6.06 -8.20 7.08
C GLN A 40 -4.73 -8.85 6.74
N TYR A 41 -3.92 -9.12 7.75
CA TYR A 41 -2.68 -9.88 7.65
C TYR A 41 -2.95 -11.32 8.07
N PRO A 42 -2.42 -12.33 7.34
CA PRO A 42 -2.48 -13.70 7.79
C PRO A 42 -1.53 -13.91 8.97
N HIS A 43 -1.93 -14.75 9.89
CA HIS A 43 -1.05 -15.28 10.93
C HIS A 43 -0.17 -16.39 10.37
N ALA A 44 0.88 -16.75 11.13
CA ALA A 44 1.76 -17.85 10.74
C ALA A 44 0.96 -19.16 10.60
N GLY A 45 1.13 -19.84 9.46
CA GLY A 45 0.40 -21.07 9.13
C GLY A 45 -1.02 -20.86 8.58
N GLU A 46 -1.53 -19.63 8.51
CA GLU A 46 -2.76 -19.36 7.77
C GLU A 46 -2.50 -19.30 6.27
N LEU A 47 -3.55 -19.45 5.46
CA LEU A 47 -3.43 -19.38 4.01
C LEU A 47 -2.92 -18.01 3.53
N CYS A 48 -1.97 -18.03 2.60
CA CYS A 48 -1.56 -16.83 1.87
C CYS A 48 -2.74 -16.29 1.03
N MET A 49 -2.79 -14.98 0.87
CA MET A 49 -3.83 -14.28 0.14
C MET A 49 -3.27 -13.63 -1.12
N GLY A 50 -3.97 -13.82 -2.23
CA GLY A 50 -3.64 -13.21 -3.51
C GLY A 50 -2.99 -14.17 -4.51
N GLU A 51 -2.31 -13.62 -5.51
CA GLU A 51 -1.57 -14.38 -6.51
C GLU A 51 -0.13 -14.66 -6.06
N SER A 52 0.42 -15.82 -6.46
CA SER A 52 1.80 -16.18 -6.14
C SER A 52 2.80 -15.42 -7.02
N ILE A 53 3.83 -14.87 -6.40
CA ILE A 53 5.08 -14.48 -7.04
C ILE A 53 6.06 -15.64 -6.80
N MET A 54 6.30 -16.46 -7.83
CA MET A 54 7.28 -17.54 -7.74
C MET A 54 8.69 -16.98 -7.93
N VAL A 55 9.54 -17.18 -6.92
CA VAL A 55 10.96 -16.78 -6.97
C VAL A 55 11.86 -18.00 -7.16
N ASP A 56 13.07 -17.78 -7.67
CA ASP A 56 14.04 -18.84 -8.00
C ASP A 56 15.00 -19.19 -6.85
N TYR A 57 14.78 -18.61 -5.66
CA TYR A 57 15.59 -18.83 -4.45
C TYR A 57 14.74 -19.34 -3.28
N PRO A 58 15.34 -20.06 -2.31
CA PRO A 58 14.63 -20.51 -1.12
C PRO A 58 14.45 -19.37 -0.12
N TYR A 59 13.44 -19.46 0.74
CA TYR A 59 13.30 -18.50 1.84
C TYR A 59 14.48 -18.65 2.82
N GLY A 60 15.15 -17.53 3.10
CA GLY A 60 16.36 -17.47 3.92
C GLY A 60 16.19 -16.77 5.28
N GLY A 61 15.00 -16.22 5.58
CA GLY A 61 14.75 -15.48 6.83
C GLY A 61 15.48 -14.14 6.95
N GLY A 62 15.89 -13.53 5.83
CA GLY A 62 16.64 -12.27 5.81
C GLY A 62 15.78 -11.06 5.52
N LEU A 63 16.07 -9.93 6.17
CA LEU A 63 15.42 -8.61 5.95
C LEU A 63 16.01 -7.82 4.76
N LEU A 64 17.04 -8.36 4.12
CA LEU A 64 17.77 -7.70 3.02
C LEU A 64 17.62 -8.48 1.71
N GLY A 65 16.55 -9.26 1.59
CA GLY A 65 16.18 -9.94 0.37
C GLY A 65 15.75 -8.99 -0.74
N PRO A 66 15.59 -9.49 -1.97
CA PRO A 66 14.93 -8.74 -3.04
C PRO A 66 13.50 -8.34 -2.64
N HIS A 67 13.13 -7.09 -2.94
CA HIS A 67 11.77 -6.61 -2.68
C HIS A 67 10.78 -7.05 -3.76
N GLU A 68 10.31 -8.29 -3.67
CA GLU A 68 9.48 -8.91 -4.71
C GLU A 68 8.04 -8.38 -4.71
N CYS A 69 7.51 -7.98 -3.54
CA CYS A 69 6.19 -7.39 -3.42
C CYS A 69 6.06 -6.02 -4.10
N LYS A 70 7.16 -5.42 -4.60
CA LYS A 70 7.13 -4.16 -5.37
C LYS A 70 6.19 -4.19 -6.58
N VAL A 71 5.91 -5.37 -7.14
CA VAL A 71 4.96 -5.53 -8.25
C VAL A 71 3.57 -5.04 -7.85
N GLN A 72 3.21 -5.19 -6.58
CA GLN A 72 1.95 -4.73 -6.02
C GLN A 72 1.80 -3.20 -6.03
N CYS A 73 2.90 -2.44 -6.01
CA CYS A 73 2.83 -0.96 -5.95
C CYS A 73 2.16 -0.34 -7.20
N GLY A 74 2.09 -1.08 -8.31
CA GLY A 74 1.48 -0.63 -9.57
C GLY A 74 0.16 -1.34 -9.91
N THR A 75 -0.38 -2.15 -8.99
CA THR A 75 -1.55 -2.99 -9.25
C THR A 75 -2.54 -2.95 -8.10
N ASP A 76 -3.83 -3.12 -8.38
CA ASP A 76 -4.85 -3.30 -7.34
C ASP A 76 -5.01 -4.77 -6.92
N GLN A 77 -3.96 -5.57 -7.11
CA GLN A 77 -3.96 -7.00 -6.85
C GLN A 77 -3.03 -7.35 -5.71
N ARG A 78 -3.48 -8.26 -4.85
CA ARG A 78 -2.69 -8.75 -3.72
C ARG A 78 -1.79 -9.90 -4.15
N TYR A 79 -0.60 -9.96 -3.59
CA TYR A 79 0.36 -11.04 -3.86
C TYR A 79 0.91 -11.69 -2.59
N TYR A 80 1.52 -12.86 -2.75
CA TYR A 80 2.41 -13.49 -1.78
C TYR A 80 3.62 -14.07 -2.51
N ILE A 81 4.75 -14.23 -1.82
CA ILE A 81 5.98 -14.79 -2.40
C ILE A 81 5.98 -16.30 -2.15
N LEU A 82 6.20 -17.10 -3.19
CA LEU A 82 6.37 -18.54 -3.12
C LEU A 82 7.82 -18.91 -3.46
N TYR A 83 8.52 -19.48 -2.49
CA TYR A 83 9.94 -19.82 -2.60
C TYR A 83 10.16 -21.24 -3.09
N THR A 84 11.36 -21.54 -3.61
CA THR A 84 11.69 -22.86 -4.18
C THR A 84 11.67 -24.01 -3.16
N ASN A 85 11.77 -23.70 -1.86
CA ASN A 85 11.67 -24.67 -0.78
C ASN A 85 10.21 -24.91 -0.31
N GLY A 86 9.21 -24.37 -1.03
CA GLY A 86 7.80 -24.54 -0.72
C GLY A 86 7.27 -23.66 0.40
N GLN A 87 8.12 -22.82 1.01
CA GLN A 87 7.68 -21.82 1.97
C GLN A 87 7.06 -20.63 1.22
N ALA A 88 6.24 -19.84 1.92
CA ALA A 88 5.65 -18.63 1.39
C ALA A 88 5.54 -17.52 2.43
N THR A 89 5.68 -16.27 1.99
CA THR A 89 5.50 -15.07 2.83
C THR A 89 4.48 -14.13 2.19
N GLN A 90 3.71 -13.43 3.01
CA GLN A 90 2.65 -12.55 2.55
C GLN A 90 3.17 -11.13 2.22
N CYS A 91 2.82 -10.58 1.05
CA CYS A 91 2.98 -9.15 0.80
C CYS A 91 2.01 -8.32 1.64
N GLU A 92 2.41 -7.10 1.99
CA GLU A 92 1.55 -6.15 2.71
C GLU A 92 0.15 -6.07 2.09
N PRO A 93 -0.95 -5.98 2.86
CA PRO A 93 -2.26 -5.67 2.33
C PRO A 93 -2.24 -4.36 1.52
N LEU A 94 -3.02 -4.32 0.44
CA LEU A 94 -3.23 -3.10 -0.35
C LEU A 94 -3.68 -1.94 0.55
N PRO A 95 -3.23 -0.70 0.29
CA PRO A 95 -2.39 -0.27 -0.84
C PRO A 95 -0.88 -0.42 -0.59
N GLY A 96 -0.48 -1.09 0.50
CA GLY A 96 0.93 -1.39 0.77
C GLY A 96 1.54 -2.29 -0.31
N CYS A 97 2.87 -2.35 -0.36
CA CYS A 97 3.59 -3.22 -1.30
C CYS A 97 4.93 -3.73 -0.73
N SER A 98 5.08 -3.71 0.60
CA SER A 98 6.26 -4.20 1.30
C SER A 98 6.24 -5.72 1.40
N ASP A 99 7.42 -6.36 1.56
CA ASP A 99 7.55 -7.80 1.82
C ASP A 99 7.24 -8.15 3.27
N TRP A 100 6.10 -7.66 3.78
CA TRP A 100 5.75 -7.69 5.20
C TRP A 100 5.98 -9.04 5.88
N GLY A 101 5.60 -10.15 5.24
CA GLY A 101 5.79 -11.49 5.79
C GLY A 101 7.27 -11.87 5.89
N GLU A 102 8.10 -11.50 4.91
CA GLU A 102 9.55 -11.69 4.99
C GLU A 102 10.14 -10.81 6.12
N ASP A 103 9.77 -9.53 6.16
CA ASP A 103 10.24 -8.53 7.14
C ASP A 103 9.91 -8.91 8.59
N ASN A 104 8.82 -9.64 8.80
CA ASN A 104 8.35 -10.04 10.13
C ASN A 104 8.63 -11.52 10.43
N SER A 105 9.32 -12.24 9.54
CA SER A 105 9.54 -13.70 9.67
C SER A 105 8.24 -14.50 9.81
N ILE A 106 7.18 -14.12 9.09
CA ILE A 106 5.86 -14.75 9.12
C ILE A 106 5.66 -15.55 7.83
N LEU A 107 5.54 -16.87 8.00
CA LEU A 107 5.23 -17.80 6.91
C LEU A 107 3.73 -18.08 6.85
N CYS A 108 3.16 -17.98 5.66
CA CYS A 108 1.79 -18.41 5.38
C CYS A 108 1.81 -19.72 4.56
N GLU A 109 0.71 -20.46 4.60
CA GLU A 109 0.53 -21.66 3.78
C GLU A 109 0.08 -21.27 2.38
N PRO A 110 0.82 -21.61 1.32
CA PRO A 110 0.35 -21.34 -0.03
C PRO A 110 -0.96 -22.13 -0.26
N PRO A 111 -2.02 -21.50 -0.80
CA PRO A 111 -3.23 -22.22 -1.16
C PRO A 111 -2.87 -23.35 -2.12
N MET A 112 -3.36 -24.57 -1.86
CA MET A 112 -3.15 -25.70 -2.77
C MET A 112 -3.61 -25.28 -4.17
N SER A 113 -2.70 -25.35 -5.14
CA SER A 113 -3.01 -25.07 -6.54
C SER A 113 -4.25 -25.88 -6.95
N GLN A 114 -5.34 -25.21 -7.31
CA GLN A 114 -6.42 -25.85 -8.03
C GLN A 114 -6.00 -26.13 -9.47
#